data_AF-A0A4Y2JJ18-F1
#
_entry.id   AF-A0A4Y2JJ18-F1
#
_cell.length_a   1.000
_cell.length_b   1.000
_cell.length_c   1.000
_cell.angle_alpha   90.00
_cell.angle_beta   90.00
_cell.angle_gamma   90.00
#
_symmetry.space_group_name_H-M   'P 1'
#
loop_
_entity.id
_entity.type
_entity.pdbx_description
1 polymer ?
#
loop_
_entity_poly.entity_id
_entity_poly.type
_entity_poly.pdbx_seq_one_letter_code
_entity_poly.pdbx_strand_id
1 'polypeptide(L)'
;MKILPDGRYELCLPFKSDVIELPSNKELTWKRHKKMCEGAQRNGLLDDYKAVFKELEELKIIEKIDCENETSHFLPHRPVVKTDSITTKIRPVFDASARETGNNSLNDLLYKGPNLIEQIPDIIERFRSYPVGISADIEKAFLQLGIAPEHREFLRFFYPTENEEIVYRHSRVVFGVSSSPFLLAAALSHLLEHVPAEDSEIADKLKLSFYVDNCVAGVSNAT
;
A
#
# COMPACT_ATOMS: atom_id res chain seq x y z
N MET A 1 -10.20 -11.55 -8.07
CA MET A 1 -8.76 -11.27 -8.24
C MET A 1 -8.35 -11.76 -9.60
N LYS A 2 -7.58 -10.98 -10.36
CA LYS A 2 -7.14 -11.30 -11.72
C LYS A 2 -5.61 -11.33 -11.77
N ILE A 3 -5.00 -12.20 -12.58
CA ILE A 3 -3.55 -12.19 -12.82
C ILE A 3 -3.29 -11.35 -14.08
N LEU A 4 -2.39 -10.39 -13.96
CA LEU A 4 -1.94 -9.53 -15.05
C LEU A 4 -0.86 -10.23 -15.90
N PRO A 5 -0.62 -9.78 -17.14
CA PRO A 5 0.42 -10.36 -18.01
C PRO A 5 1.84 -10.31 -17.42
N ASP A 6 2.10 -9.41 -16.48
CA ASP A 6 3.37 -9.29 -15.75
C ASP A 6 3.45 -10.23 -14.52
N GLY A 7 2.47 -11.12 -14.34
CA GLY A 7 2.39 -12.08 -13.23
C GLY A 7 1.81 -11.50 -11.94
N ARG A 8 1.50 -10.21 -11.89
CA ARG A 8 0.97 -9.57 -10.67
C ARG A 8 -0.52 -9.79 -10.51
N TYR A 9 -0.97 -9.87 -9.27
CA TYR A 9 -2.40 -9.89 -8.97
C TYR A 9 -3.00 -8.47 -9.02
N GLU A 10 -4.17 -8.37 -9.61
CA GLU A 10 -5.02 -7.19 -9.65
C GLU A 10 -6.26 -7.40 -8.76
N LEU A 11 -6.50 -6.40 -7.91
CA LEU A 11 -7.49 -6.40 -6.85
C LEU A 11 -8.40 -5.17 -6.95
N CYS A 12 -9.64 -5.35 -6.52
CA CYS A 12 -10.56 -4.25 -6.30
C CYS A 12 -10.43 -3.72 -4.86
N LEU A 13 -10.62 -2.42 -4.67
CA LEU A 13 -10.86 -1.89 -3.33
C LEU A 13 -12.19 -2.47 -2.79
N PRO A 14 -12.21 -2.96 -1.54
CA PRO A 14 -13.39 -3.63 -0.98
C PRO A 14 -14.40 -2.61 -0.46
N PHE A 15 -15.09 -1.90 -1.36
CA PHE A 15 -16.14 -0.96 -0.99
C PHE A 15 -17.29 -1.65 -0.27
N LYS A 16 -17.91 -0.92 0.68
CA LYS A 16 -19.06 -1.39 1.47
C LYS A 16 -20.37 -1.44 0.69
N SER A 17 -20.42 -0.72 -0.42
CA SER A 17 -21.60 -0.51 -1.27
C SER A 17 -21.15 -0.41 -2.73
N ASP A 18 -22.00 -0.86 -3.65
CA ASP A 18 -21.78 -0.73 -5.10
C ASP A 18 -21.94 0.72 -5.56
N VAL A 19 -22.76 1.50 -4.85
CA VAL A 19 -22.87 2.95 -5.05
C VAL A 19 -21.84 3.63 -4.16
N ILE A 20 -20.86 4.28 -4.79
CA ILE A 20 -19.73 4.93 -4.13
C ILE A 20 -19.97 6.45 -4.12
N GLU A 21 -20.49 6.95 -3.01
CA GLU A 21 -20.65 8.39 -2.77
C GLU A 21 -19.44 8.91 -1.97
N LEU A 22 -18.32 9.08 -2.65
CA LEU A 22 -17.10 9.63 -2.06
C LEU A 22 -16.82 11.03 -2.63
N PRO A 23 -16.79 12.08 -1.79
CA PRO A 23 -16.48 13.43 -2.26
C PRO A 23 -15.04 13.53 -2.72
N SER A 24 -14.71 14.49 -3.57
CA SER A 24 -13.37 14.52 -4.17
C SER A 24 -12.23 14.82 -3.20
N ASN A 25 -12.50 15.53 -2.11
CA ASN A 25 -11.47 16.07 -1.21
C ASN A 25 -10.41 16.95 -1.92
N LYS A 26 -10.61 17.38 -3.17
CA LYS A 26 -9.59 18.11 -3.96
C LYS A 26 -9.09 19.36 -3.23
N GLU A 27 -10.01 20.22 -2.77
CA GLU A 27 -9.64 21.46 -2.06
C GLU A 27 -8.93 21.23 -0.74
N LEU A 28 -9.45 20.31 0.09
CA LEU A 28 -8.84 19.92 1.36
C LEU A 28 -7.40 19.42 1.13
N THR A 29 -7.25 18.53 0.15
CA THR A 29 -5.97 17.91 -0.20
C THR A 29 -5.00 18.94 -0.76
N TRP A 30 -5.45 19.87 -1.60
CA TRP A 30 -4.61 20.94 -2.13
C TRP A 30 -4.13 21.92 -1.05
N LYS A 31 -4.99 22.31 -0.11
CA LYS A 31 -4.60 23.15 1.04
C LYS A 31 -3.53 22.46 1.91
N ARG A 32 -3.66 21.15 2.15
CA ARG A 32 -2.65 20.36 2.88
C ARG A 32 -1.37 20.20 2.07
N HIS A 33 -1.49 20.01 0.76
CA HIS A 33 -0.38 19.88 -0.18
C HIS A 33 0.54 21.09 -0.18
N LYS A 34 -0.01 22.30 -0.31
CA LYS A 34 0.77 23.55 -0.28
C LYS A 34 1.59 23.68 1.01
N LYS A 35 0.95 23.48 2.16
CA LYS A 35 1.63 23.51 3.47
C LYS A 35 2.73 22.46 3.58
N MET A 36 2.48 21.27 3.03
CA MET A 36 3.46 20.18 3.01
C MET A 36 4.66 20.55 2.13
N CYS A 37 4.45 21.09 0.92
CA CYS A 37 5.53 21.51 0.03
C CYS A 37 6.35 22.65 0.66
N GLU A 38 5.71 23.69 1.19
CA GLU A 38 6.39 24.79 1.91
C GLU A 38 7.21 24.27 3.11
N GLY A 39 6.68 23.28 3.83
CA GLY A 39 7.39 22.63 4.93
C GLY A 39 8.58 21.80 4.47
N ALA A 40 8.41 21.00 3.42
CA ALA A 40 9.48 20.18 2.84
C ALA A 40 10.58 21.05 2.23
N GLN A 41 10.23 22.14 1.56
CA GLN A 41 11.17 23.09 0.97
C GLN A 41 12.00 23.78 2.06
N ARG A 42 11.36 24.28 3.12
CA ARG A 42 12.07 24.88 4.27
C ARG A 42 13.05 23.92 4.95
N ASN A 43 12.75 22.63 4.93
CA ASN A 43 13.61 21.59 5.51
C ASN A 43 14.62 21.01 4.51
N GLY A 44 14.67 21.50 3.26
CA GLY A 44 15.56 20.98 2.21
C GLY A 44 15.23 19.55 1.75
N LEU A 45 13.99 19.08 1.96
CA LEU A 45 13.56 17.71 1.67
C LEU A 45 12.75 17.59 0.37
N LEU A 46 12.36 18.70 -0.25
CA LEU A 46 11.40 18.67 -1.36
C LEU A 46 11.95 17.93 -2.59
N ASP A 47 13.21 18.13 -2.96
CA ASP A 47 13.80 17.48 -4.13
C ASP A 47 14.03 15.98 -3.92
N ASP A 48 14.52 15.59 -2.74
CA ASP A 48 14.60 14.18 -2.33
C ASP A 48 13.20 13.54 -2.33
N TYR A 49 12.18 14.28 -1.94
CA TYR A 49 10.81 13.78 -1.94
C TYR A 49 10.27 13.60 -3.37
N LYS A 50 10.52 14.56 -4.28
CA LYS A 50 10.20 14.44 -5.71
C LYS A 50 10.89 13.24 -6.36
N ALA A 51 12.14 12.97 -5.98
CA ALA A 51 12.89 11.82 -6.49
C ALA A 51 12.19 10.49 -6.16
N VAL A 52 11.57 10.37 -4.98
CA VAL A 52 10.75 9.19 -4.64
C VAL A 52 9.59 9.02 -5.61
N PHE A 53 8.85 10.09 -5.94
CA PHE A 53 7.73 9.98 -6.89
C PHE A 53 8.19 9.67 -8.30
N LYS A 54 9.37 10.15 -8.71
CA LYS A 54 9.97 9.78 -9.99
C LYS A 54 10.26 8.27 -10.07
N GLU A 55 10.84 7.69 -9.01
CA GLU A 55 11.05 6.23 -8.92
C GLU A 55 9.69 5.49 -8.98
N LEU A 56 8.67 5.97 -8.27
CA LEU A 56 7.34 5.35 -8.30
C LEU A 56 6.71 5.39 -9.70
N GLU A 57 6.90 6.45 -10.46
CA GLU A 57 6.44 6.58 -11.85
C GLU A 57 7.20 5.63 -12.79
N GLU A 58 8.53 5.56 -12.68
CA GLU A 58 9.37 4.63 -13.46
C GLU A 58 8.99 3.16 -13.22
N LEU A 59 8.65 2.82 -11.96
CA LEU A 59 8.16 1.50 -11.56
C LEU A 59 6.68 1.25 -11.91
N LYS A 60 6.00 2.22 -12.56
CA LYS A 60 4.57 2.18 -12.91
C LYS A 60 3.67 1.91 -11.71
N ILE A 61 4.06 2.39 -10.52
CA ILE A 61 3.28 2.33 -9.29
C ILE A 61 2.25 3.47 -9.23
N ILE A 62 2.61 4.59 -9.85
CA ILE A 62 1.75 5.75 -10.05
C ILE A 62 1.71 6.08 -11.54
N GLU A 63 0.65 6.74 -11.96
CA GLU A 63 0.48 7.22 -13.33
C GLU A 63 -0.02 8.66 -13.32
N LYS A 64 0.54 9.49 -14.20
CA LYS A 64 0.13 10.88 -14.40
C LYS A 64 -1.25 10.92 -15.04
N ILE A 65 -2.08 11.88 -14.63
CA ILE A 65 -3.43 12.07 -15.14
C ILE A 65 -3.56 13.45 -15.77
N ASP A 66 -3.94 13.47 -17.05
CA ASP A 66 -4.12 14.70 -17.82
C ASP A 66 -5.60 15.14 -17.90
N CYS A 67 -6.54 14.30 -17.45
CA CYS A 67 -7.98 14.59 -17.48
C CYS A 67 -8.60 14.77 -16.08
N GLU A 68 -9.42 15.80 -15.95
CA GLU A 68 -10.31 15.92 -14.80
C GLU A 68 -11.49 14.95 -14.98
N ASN A 69 -11.73 14.13 -13.96
CA ASN A 69 -12.91 13.27 -13.87
C ASN A 69 -13.72 13.70 -12.65
N GLU A 70 -15.02 13.88 -12.83
CA GLU A 70 -15.92 14.35 -11.77
C GLU A 70 -15.99 13.36 -10.59
N THR A 71 -15.77 12.07 -10.84
CA THR A 71 -15.82 10.98 -9.83
C THR A 71 -14.45 10.59 -9.29
N SER A 72 -13.60 11.58 -8.96
CA SER A 72 -12.25 11.34 -8.44
C SER A 72 -12.10 11.72 -6.97
N HIS A 73 -11.23 11.01 -6.23
CA HIS A 73 -10.91 11.32 -4.82
C HIS A 73 -9.40 11.52 -4.62
N PHE A 74 -9.05 12.55 -3.87
CA PHE A 74 -7.69 13.00 -3.64
C PHE A 74 -7.21 12.68 -2.23
N LEU A 75 -6.14 11.90 -2.13
CA LEU A 75 -5.45 11.54 -0.90
C LEU A 75 -4.34 12.56 -0.60
N PRO A 76 -4.36 13.24 0.55
CA PRO A 76 -3.22 14.02 0.99
C PRO A 76 -2.08 13.09 1.41
N HIS A 77 -0.85 13.53 1.16
CA HIS A 77 0.34 12.80 1.58
C HIS A 77 1.36 13.72 2.26
N ARG A 78 2.28 13.10 2.99
CA ARG A 78 3.41 13.79 3.62
C ARG A 78 4.67 12.93 3.60
N PRO A 79 5.86 13.54 3.58
CA PRO A 79 7.11 12.81 3.76
C PRO A 79 7.26 12.36 5.22
N VAL A 80 7.66 11.12 5.41
CA VAL A 80 8.16 10.60 6.70
C VAL A 80 9.63 10.22 6.50
N VAL A 81 10.51 10.88 7.26
CA VAL A 81 11.94 10.63 7.23
C VAL A 81 12.25 9.48 8.19
N LYS A 82 12.89 8.42 7.71
CA LYS A 82 13.43 7.35 8.54
C LYS A 82 14.95 7.47 8.55
N THR A 83 15.51 8.05 9.60
CA THR A 83 16.95 8.28 9.77
C THR A 83 17.76 6.98 9.77
N ASP A 84 17.15 5.87 10.21
CA ASP A 84 17.81 4.57 10.38
C ASP A 84 17.63 3.64 9.17
N SER A 85 16.98 4.12 8.10
CA SER A 85 16.68 3.35 6.89
C SER A 85 17.88 3.35 5.94
N ILE A 86 18.41 2.16 5.64
CA ILE A 86 19.56 1.96 4.74
C ILE A 86 19.18 2.24 3.27
N THR A 87 17.94 1.96 2.86
CA THR A 87 17.52 1.93 1.44
C THR A 87 16.75 3.16 0.98
N THR A 88 15.85 3.72 1.81
CA THR A 88 15.07 4.92 1.45
C THR A 88 14.89 5.81 2.66
N LYS A 89 15.51 7.01 2.63
CA LYS A 89 15.46 7.99 3.73
C LYS A 89 14.09 8.64 3.89
N ILE A 90 13.29 8.73 2.83
CA ILE A 90 11.98 9.39 2.81
C ILE A 90 10.91 8.43 2.28
N ARG A 91 9.79 8.31 2.98
CA ARG A 91 8.62 7.54 2.52
C ARG A 91 7.38 8.43 2.45
N PRO A 92 6.63 8.45 1.34
CA PRO A 92 5.33 9.11 1.28
C PRO A 92 4.33 8.30 2.12
N VAL A 93 3.61 8.98 3.00
CA VAL A 93 2.47 8.41 3.72
C VAL A 93 1.20 9.12 3.27
N PHE A 94 0.26 8.36 2.73
CA PHE A 94 -1.04 8.83 2.29
C PHE A 94 -2.07 8.70 3.41
N ASP A 95 -2.95 9.68 3.53
CA ASP A 95 -4.00 9.75 4.55
C ASP A 95 -5.37 9.51 3.91
N ALA A 96 -5.76 8.24 3.82
CA ALA A 96 -7.09 7.83 3.34
C ALA A 96 -8.22 8.02 4.36
N SER A 97 -7.91 8.60 5.52
CA SER A 97 -8.88 9.04 6.52
C SER A 97 -9.15 10.55 6.45
N ALA A 98 -8.45 11.28 5.57
CA ALA A 98 -8.73 12.69 5.33
C ALA A 98 -10.15 12.87 4.80
N ARG A 99 -10.87 13.83 5.37
CA ARG A 99 -12.22 14.23 4.97
C ARG A 99 -12.53 15.62 5.47
N GLU A 100 -13.46 16.27 4.80
CA GLU A 100 -14.10 17.47 5.32
C GLU A 100 -15.15 17.11 6.38
N THR A 101 -15.47 18.07 7.26
CA THR A 101 -16.45 17.86 8.33
C THR A 101 -17.81 17.48 7.75
N GLY A 102 -18.39 16.38 8.22
CA GLY A 102 -19.70 15.89 7.76
C GLY A 102 -19.66 14.97 6.54
N ASN A 103 -18.49 14.79 5.91
CA ASN A 103 -18.30 13.90 4.78
C ASN A 103 -17.64 12.56 5.18
N ASN A 104 -17.77 11.54 4.34
CA ASN A 104 -17.06 10.26 4.49
C ASN A 104 -15.63 10.36 3.95
N SER A 105 -14.68 9.67 4.59
CA SER A 105 -13.35 9.40 4.01
C SER A 105 -13.37 8.10 3.20
N LEU A 106 -12.33 7.88 2.38
CA LEU A 106 -12.15 6.61 1.68
C LEU A 106 -12.17 5.43 2.66
N ASN A 107 -11.46 5.53 3.79
CA ASN A 107 -11.42 4.48 4.81
C ASN A 107 -12.79 4.21 5.46
N ASP A 108 -13.68 5.19 5.52
CA ASP A 108 -15.04 4.99 6.06
C ASP A 108 -15.91 4.14 5.12
N LEU A 109 -15.65 4.20 3.80
CA LEU A 109 -16.39 3.47 2.78
C LEU A 109 -15.82 2.09 2.44
N LEU A 110 -14.64 1.74 2.94
CA LEU A 110 -13.98 0.46 2.68
C LEU A 110 -14.18 -0.53 3.83
N TYR A 111 -14.44 -1.80 3.50
CA TYR A 111 -14.25 -2.88 4.45
C TYR A 111 -12.77 -3.01 4.77
N LYS A 112 -12.42 -2.86 6.05
CA LYS A 112 -11.06 -3.14 6.53
C LYS A 112 -10.65 -4.60 6.25
N GLY A 113 -11.63 -5.49 6.17
CA GLY A 113 -11.46 -6.94 6.09
C GLY A 113 -11.19 -7.56 7.47
N PRO A 114 -11.33 -8.89 7.59
CA PRO A 114 -10.89 -9.61 8.78
C PRO A 114 -9.39 -9.42 8.99
N ASN A 115 -8.95 -9.44 10.25
CA ASN A 115 -7.54 -9.47 10.56
C ASN A 115 -6.99 -10.87 10.26
N LEU A 116 -6.42 -11.04 9.07
CA LEU A 116 -5.77 -12.28 8.65
C LEU A 116 -4.29 -12.34 9.06
N ILE A 117 -3.81 -11.34 9.81
CA ILE A 117 -2.44 -11.33 10.32
C ILE A 117 -2.39 -12.22 11.56
N GLU A 118 -1.49 -13.19 11.52
CA GLU A 118 -1.17 -14.07 12.64
C GLU A 118 -0.78 -13.27 13.88
N GLN A 119 -1.15 -13.77 15.07
CA GLN A 119 -0.80 -13.10 16.32
C GLN A 119 0.71 -13.22 16.56
N ILE A 120 1.35 -12.11 16.90
CA ILE A 120 2.80 -12.07 17.17
C ILE A 120 3.26 -13.16 18.16
N PRO A 121 2.57 -13.41 19.29
CA PRO A 121 2.96 -14.48 20.21
C PRO A 121 3.02 -15.86 19.54
N ASP A 122 2.02 -16.21 18.73
CA ASP A 122 1.92 -17.52 18.08
C ASP A 122 3.06 -17.71 17.05
N ILE A 123 3.39 -16.65 16.30
CA ILE A 123 4.53 -16.64 15.36
C ILE A 123 5.85 -16.84 16.11
N ILE A 124 6.05 -16.12 17.22
CA ILE A 124 7.28 -16.22 18.03
C ILE A 124 7.41 -17.61 18.66
N GLU A 125 6.32 -18.19 19.16
CA GLU A 125 6.31 -19.54 19.73
C GLU A 125 6.71 -20.59 18.68
N ARG A 126 6.09 -20.55 17.49
CA ARG A 126 6.47 -21.43 16.38
C ARG A 126 7.93 -21.23 15.95
N PHE A 127 8.38 -19.98 15.83
CA PHE A 127 9.76 -19.66 15.48
C PHE A 127 10.77 -20.25 16.47
N ARG A 128 10.47 -20.16 17.77
CA ARG A 128 11.34 -20.65 18.86
C ARG A 128 11.27 -22.16 19.09
N SER A 129 10.29 -22.84 18.49
CA SER A 129 10.10 -24.29 18.65
C SER A 129 11.11 -25.12 17.86
N TYR A 130 11.96 -24.49 17.06
CA TYR A 130 12.94 -25.14 16.20
C TYR A 130 14.36 -24.62 16.45
N PRO A 131 15.40 -25.43 16.19
CA PRO A 131 16.80 -25.05 16.42
C PRO A 131 17.32 -23.99 15.45
N VAL A 132 16.70 -23.84 14.26
CA VAL A 132 17.11 -22.87 13.24
C VAL A 132 15.94 -21.94 12.92
N GLY A 133 16.19 -20.63 13.00
CA GLY A 133 15.24 -19.59 12.63
C GLY A 133 15.54 -19.00 11.24
N ILE A 134 14.49 -18.79 10.45
CA ILE A 134 14.51 -18.13 9.15
C ILE A 134 13.63 -16.89 9.23
N SER A 135 14.15 -15.76 8.73
CA SER A 135 13.37 -14.54 8.53
C SER A 135 13.59 -14.00 7.11
N ALA A 136 12.53 -13.57 6.47
CA ALA A 136 12.56 -12.89 5.18
C ALA A 136 11.62 -11.69 5.17
N ASP A 137 11.95 -10.67 4.39
CA ASP A 137 11.12 -9.48 4.16
C ASP A 137 10.68 -9.47 2.70
N ILE A 138 9.38 -9.30 2.44
CA ILE A 138 8.87 -9.14 1.08
C ILE A 138 9.04 -7.68 0.67
N GLU A 139 10.10 -7.40 -0.07
CA GLU A 139 10.38 -6.04 -0.52
C GLU A 139 9.19 -5.45 -1.28
N LYS A 140 8.71 -4.30 -0.80
CA LYS A 140 7.61 -3.53 -1.43
C LYS A 140 6.34 -4.39 -1.64
N ALA A 141 6.01 -5.29 -0.69
CA ALA A 141 4.91 -6.26 -0.80
C ALA A 141 3.58 -5.69 -1.33
N PHE A 142 3.08 -4.60 -0.74
CA PHE A 142 1.84 -3.95 -1.19
C PHE A 142 1.92 -3.48 -2.65
N LEU A 143 3.09 -2.99 -3.09
CA LEU A 143 3.28 -2.45 -4.43
C LEU A 143 3.35 -3.56 -5.50
N GLN A 144 3.45 -4.83 -5.11
CA GLN A 144 3.31 -5.97 -6.01
C GLN A 144 1.86 -6.17 -6.47
N LEU A 145 0.90 -5.67 -5.70
CA LEU A 145 -0.53 -5.82 -5.99
C LEU A 145 -1.06 -4.64 -6.79
N GLY A 146 -1.64 -4.92 -7.96
CA GLY A 146 -2.35 -3.96 -8.79
C GLY A 146 -3.73 -3.61 -8.25
N ILE A 147 -4.17 -2.38 -8.50
CA ILE A 147 -5.54 -1.92 -8.30
C ILE A 147 -6.27 -1.92 -9.64
N ALA A 148 -7.48 -2.46 -9.64
CA ALA A 148 -8.37 -2.49 -10.79
C ALA A 148 -8.60 -1.05 -11.32
N PRO A 149 -8.54 -0.81 -12.65
CA PRO A 149 -8.62 0.54 -13.23
C PRO A 149 -9.78 1.40 -12.73
N GLU A 150 -10.96 0.80 -12.55
CA GLU A 150 -12.18 1.43 -12.06
C GLU A 150 -12.06 2.02 -10.64
N HIS A 151 -11.12 1.52 -9.83
CA HIS A 151 -10.91 1.96 -8.45
C HIS A 151 -9.72 2.89 -8.27
N ARG A 152 -8.90 3.11 -9.31
CA ARG A 152 -7.72 4.00 -9.24
C ARG A 152 -8.11 5.47 -9.09
N GLU A 153 -9.30 5.84 -9.54
CA GLU A 153 -9.85 7.19 -9.41
C GLU A 153 -10.03 7.63 -7.96
N PHE A 154 -10.10 6.69 -7.03
CA PHE A 154 -10.21 6.98 -5.60
C PHE A 154 -8.86 7.19 -4.90
N LEU A 155 -7.76 7.06 -5.65
CA LEU A 155 -6.39 7.09 -5.15
C LEU A 155 -5.57 8.19 -5.85
N ARG A 156 -6.21 9.30 -6.25
CA ARG A 156 -5.52 10.45 -6.82
C ARG A 156 -4.75 11.22 -5.76
N PHE A 157 -3.73 11.95 -6.17
CA PHE A 157 -2.96 12.86 -5.32
C PHE A 157 -2.24 13.91 -6.17
N PHE A 158 -1.71 14.96 -5.53
CA PHE A 158 -0.94 16.00 -6.21
C PHE A 158 0.56 15.69 -6.15
N TYR A 159 1.27 15.82 -7.26
CA TYR A 159 2.73 15.72 -7.28
C TYR A 159 3.36 16.80 -6.39
N PRO A 160 4.41 16.52 -5.58
CA PRO A 160 5.02 17.47 -4.63
C PRO A 160 5.76 18.63 -5.33
N THR A 161 4.99 19.55 -5.91
CA THR A 161 5.44 20.80 -6.52
C THR A 161 4.59 21.97 -6.01
N GLU A 162 5.18 23.16 -5.96
CA GLU A 162 4.56 24.37 -5.38
C GLU A 162 3.68 25.13 -6.40
N ASN A 163 3.97 24.99 -7.69
CA ASN A 163 3.49 25.93 -8.71
C ASN A 163 2.33 25.41 -9.56
N GLU A 164 2.11 24.09 -9.57
CA GLU A 164 1.20 23.45 -10.52
C GLU A 164 0.38 22.35 -9.86
N GLU A 165 -0.89 22.25 -10.24
CA GLU A 165 -1.79 21.14 -9.84
C GLU A 165 -1.53 19.91 -10.73
N ILE A 166 -0.32 19.36 -10.65
CA ILE A 166 -0.01 18.12 -11.37
C ILE A 166 -0.62 16.95 -10.61
N VAL A 167 -1.50 16.20 -11.27
CA VAL A 167 -2.25 15.10 -10.66
C VAL A 167 -1.68 13.74 -11.08
N TYR A 168 -1.54 12.87 -10.10
CA TYR A 168 -1.19 11.46 -10.28
C TYR A 168 -2.25 10.58 -9.60
N ARG A 169 -2.30 9.30 -9.95
CA ARG A 169 -3.06 8.29 -9.21
C ARG A 169 -2.25 7.02 -9.03
N HIS A 170 -2.57 6.25 -8.00
CA HIS A 170 -1.94 4.95 -7.79
C HIS A 170 -2.55 3.86 -8.68
N SER A 171 -1.68 3.01 -9.23
CA SER A 171 -2.04 1.78 -9.94
C SER A 171 -1.85 0.53 -9.08
N ARG A 172 -1.24 0.68 -7.89
CA ARG A 172 -0.92 -0.40 -6.94
C ARG A 172 -1.54 -0.13 -5.56
N VAL A 173 -1.61 -1.15 -4.71
CA VAL A 173 -2.14 -1.02 -3.35
C VAL A 173 -1.30 -0.02 -2.56
N VAL A 174 -1.98 0.97 -1.95
CA VAL A 174 -1.34 2.11 -1.28
C VAL A 174 -1.28 1.89 0.22
N PHE A 175 -0.15 2.24 0.83
CA PHE A 175 -0.05 2.26 2.29
C PHE A 175 -0.83 3.44 2.88
N GLY A 176 -1.63 3.19 3.91
CA GLY A 176 -2.51 4.20 4.54
C GLY A 176 -4.00 4.00 4.26
N VAL A 177 -4.35 3.15 3.29
CA VAL A 177 -5.72 2.64 3.10
C VAL A 177 -5.98 1.49 4.09
N SER A 178 -7.13 1.51 4.75
CA SER A 178 -7.47 0.61 5.86
C SER A 178 -7.52 -0.86 5.44
N SER A 179 -7.89 -1.14 4.19
CA SER A 179 -8.01 -2.48 3.63
C SER A 179 -6.69 -3.05 3.09
N SER A 180 -5.63 -2.24 2.94
CA SER A 180 -4.37 -2.69 2.34
C SER A 180 -3.74 -3.92 3.02
N PRO A 181 -3.69 -4.02 4.36
CA PRO A 181 -3.17 -5.21 5.04
C PRO A 181 -3.98 -6.47 4.71
N PHE A 182 -5.31 -6.35 4.66
CA PHE A 182 -6.19 -7.46 4.29
C PHE A 182 -5.98 -7.87 2.83
N LEU A 183 -5.89 -6.91 1.90
CA LEU A 183 -5.65 -7.18 0.49
C LEU A 183 -4.33 -7.95 0.27
N LEU A 184 -3.27 -7.58 1.00
CA LEU A 184 -2.00 -8.31 0.96
C LEU A 184 -2.14 -9.72 1.50
N ALA A 185 -2.73 -9.88 2.69
CA ALA A 185 -2.91 -11.19 3.29
C ALA A 185 -3.78 -12.11 2.42
N ALA A 186 -4.89 -11.62 1.87
CA ALA A 186 -5.77 -12.38 0.99
C ALA A 186 -5.07 -12.81 -0.31
N ALA A 187 -4.24 -11.94 -0.90
CA ALA A 187 -3.46 -12.28 -2.09
C ALA A 187 -2.40 -13.36 -1.79
N LEU A 188 -1.69 -13.25 -0.66
CA LEU A 188 -0.73 -14.25 -0.21
C LEU A 188 -1.41 -15.60 0.08
N SER A 189 -2.52 -15.60 0.81
CA SER A 189 -3.29 -16.84 1.07
C SER A 189 -3.72 -17.51 -0.22
N HIS A 190 -4.27 -16.74 -1.17
CA HIS A 190 -4.67 -17.29 -2.47
C HIS A 190 -3.47 -17.84 -3.25
N LEU A 191 -2.33 -17.15 -3.28
CA LEU A 191 -1.12 -17.64 -3.93
C LEU A 191 -0.70 -19.00 -3.34
N LEU A 192 -0.66 -19.10 -2.00
CA LEU A 192 -0.25 -20.31 -1.28
C LEU A 192 -1.25 -21.47 -1.41
N GLU A 193 -2.51 -21.19 -1.71
CA GLU A 193 -3.53 -22.21 -2.00
C GLU A 193 -3.42 -22.78 -3.42
N HIS A 194 -2.73 -22.09 -4.33
CA HIS A 194 -2.64 -22.45 -5.75
C HIS A 194 -1.22 -22.86 -6.17
N VAL A 195 -0.33 -23.15 -5.22
CA VAL A 195 0.99 -23.71 -5.52
C VAL A 195 0.89 -25.16 -6.03
N PRO A 196 1.87 -25.65 -6.79
CA PRO A 196 1.96 -27.06 -7.14
C PRO A 196 1.92 -27.98 -5.91
N ALA A 197 1.40 -29.20 -6.08
CA ALA A 197 1.25 -30.16 -4.97
C ALA A 197 2.59 -30.52 -4.29
N GLU A 198 3.69 -30.47 -5.04
CA GLU A 198 5.06 -30.67 -4.53
C GLU A 198 5.51 -29.59 -3.54
N ASP A 199 4.95 -28.38 -3.62
CA ASP A 199 5.26 -27.25 -2.73
C ASP A 199 4.24 -27.09 -1.59
N SER A 200 3.24 -27.96 -1.49
CA SER A 200 2.13 -27.86 -0.52
C SER A 200 2.62 -27.74 0.92
N GLU A 201 3.64 -28.52 1.31
CA GLU A 201 4.17 -28.51 2.68
C GLU A 201 4.84 -27.16 3.01
N ILE A 202 5.55 -26.59 2.04
CA ILE A 202 6.17 -25.26 2.18
C ILE A 202 5.09 -24.19 2.27
N ALA A 203 4.06 -24.28 1.43
CA ALA A 203 2.97 -23.32 1.43
C ALA A 203 2.18 -23.32 2.75
N ASP A 204 1.89 -24.49 3.31
CA ASP A 204 1.20 -24.60 4.60
C ASP A 204 2.04 -24.03 5.74
N LYS A 205 3.36 -24.20 5.70
CA LYS A 205 4.26 -23.56 6.65
C LYS A 205 4.29 -22.05 6.49
N LEU A 206 4.37 -21.54 5.26
CA LEU A 206 4.39 -20.12 4.96
C LEU A 206 3.10 -19.42 5.41
N LYS A 207 1.93 -20.05 5.25
CA LYS A 207 0.63 -19.50 5.73
C LYS A 207 0.68 -19.10 7.22
N LEU A 208 1.41 -19.85 8.04
CA LEU A 208 1.54 -19.62 9.49
C LEU A 208 2.75 -18.74 9.87
N SER A 209 3.53 -18.31 8.88
CA SER A 209 4.82 -17.63 9.07
C SER A 209 4.77 -16.14 8.75
N PHE A 210 3.69 -15.63 8.14
CA PHE A 210 3.60 -14.23 7.74
C PHE A 210 3.09 -13.32 8.87
N TYR A 211 3.82 -12.23 9.10
CA TYR A 211 3.38 -11.04 9.81
C TYR A 211 3.41 -9.85 8.85
N VAL A 212 2.26 -9.56 8.23
CA VAL A 212 2.13 -8.54 7.17
C VAL A 212 3.05 -8.84 5.98
N ASP A 213 4.14 -8.10 5.82
CA ASP A 213 5.15 -8.22 4.76
C ASP A 213 6.38 -9.02 5.19
N ASN A 214 6.49 -9.37 6.48
CA ASN A 214 7.59 -10.17 7.02
C ASN A 214 7.19 -11.65 7.11
N CYS A 215 8.12 -12.54 6.81
CA CYS A 215 8.00 -13.97 7.01
C CYS A 215 8.99 -14.43 8.08
N VAL A 216 8.52 -15.17 9.08
CA VAL A 216 9.33 -15.69 10.18
C VAL A 216 8.95 -17.15 10.42
N ALA A 217 9.90 -18.06 10.28
CA ALA A 217 9.67 -19.51 10.38
C ALA A 217 10.81 -20.22 11.13
N GLY A 218 10.49 -21.29 11.85
CA GLY A 218 11.48 -22.20 12.44
C GLY A 218 11.60 -23.50 11.64
N VAL A 219 12.81 -24.04 11.48
CA VAL A 219 13.09 -25.32 10.77
C VAL A 219 14.03 -26.20 11.58
N SER A 220 13.89 -27.52 11.44
CA SER A 220 14.75 -28.51 12.13
C SER A 220 16.17 -28.55 11.56
N ASN A 221 16.33 -28.23 10.28
CA ASN A 221 17.59 -28.20 9.53
C ASN A 221 17.53 -27.13 8.42
N ALA A 222 18.69 -26.65 7.97
CA ALA A 222 18.83 -25.61 6.95
C ALA A 222 19.28 -26.15 5.57
N THR A 223 19.21 -27.47 5.39
CA THR A 223 19.70 -28.21 4.21
C THR A 223 18.55 -28.87 3.48
#